data_AF-A0A4Y8TVK1-F1
#
_entry.id   AF-A0A4Y8TVK1-F1
#
_cell.length_a   1.000
_cell.length_b   1.000
_cell.length_c   1.000
_cell.angle_alpha   90.00
_cell.angle_beta   90.00
_cell.angle_gamma   90.00
#
_symmetry.space_group_name_H-M   'P 1'
#
loop_
_entity.id
_entity.type
_entity.pdbx_description
1 polymer ?
#
loop_
_entity_poly.entity_id
_entity_poly.type
_entity_poly.pdbx_seq_one_letter_code
_entity_poly.pdbx_strand_id
1 'polypeptide(L)'
;MSHQVALAFEDGITRFIKVGANETVADASYKARINIPLDCRDGACGTCKSFCESGKYDGGDYIEEALTDDEAEAGYCLPCQMVPESDLVLQIPTTSDVAKTSATTFESTLTEIRRISETTYAFSLEVDKREDLSFLPGQYVNIEVPGSGGQARSYSFSSGPEVDIVSFLIRITDGGLMSTYMRDTAQIGDRINFTGPMGSFFLREPKRQSLLLAGGTGLAPLLAILEKLAGMDNPNKVHLIYGVNTDIDLVELDVLQDYTQRIAGFSFDTVVGDPQSASEKKGYVTNHFEPQHLAEGDVDIYLCGPPPMVEGVRRHLESEGIQPQNFYYEKFALALVPDAEPAEAPAAPAAPAAATPAAPSYEIGEEHASFEAEFDARMALELAVVELTMGKLTEGQLGEFKVLAELAGKTLDGEKFVNAEEFTVTNDAFHEFLFKAVGNEHLLQAYRRLDVPALMANVLRQEHWIDGAVDADHLGIVNAFEKQDIAAARTAITAHNEHAKATMAAAAKAGAK
;
A
#
# COMPACT_ATOMS: atom_id res chain seq x y z
N MET A 1 15.54 -30.23 -7.20
CA MET A 1 16.05 -30.81 -8.47
C MET A 1 16.08 -29.66 -9.47
N SER A 2 15.89 -29.86 -10.78
CA SER A 2 15.64 -28.73 -11.70
C SER A 2 14.27 -28.92 -12.33
N HIS A 3 13.45 -27.86 -12.33
CA HIS A 3 12.06 -27.91 -12.75
C HIS A 3 11.85 -27.11 -14.05
N GLN A 4 10.86 -27.51 -14.83
CA GLN A 4 10.47 -26.81 -16.05
C GLN A 4 9.29 -25.89 -15.75
N VAL A 5 9.44 -24.60 -16.05
CA VAL A 5 8.39 -23.60 -15.84
C VAL A 5 7.95 -23.06 -17.20
N ALA A 6 6.65 -23.17 -17.47
CA ALA A 6 6.00 -22.54 -18.60
C ALA A 6 5.56 -21.12 -18.22
N LEU A 7 6.03 -20.12 -18.96
CA LEU A 7 5.64 -18.72 -18.84
C LEU A 7 4.68 -18.42 -20.00
N ALA A 8 3.39 -18.36 -19.72
CA ALA A 8 2.36 -17.93 -20.66
C ALA A 8 2.21 -16.41 -20.60
N PHE A 9 2.24 -15.76 -21.77
CA PHE A 9 2.14 -14.32 -21.92
C PHE A 9 0.80 -13.92 -22.55
N GLU A 10 0.39 -12.68 -22.36
CA GLU A 10 -0.92 -12.16 -22.81
C GLU A 10 -1.10 -12.11 -24.33
N ASP A 11 0.01 -12.15 -25.08
CA ASP A 11 0.03 -12.30 -26.55
C ASP A 11 -0.22 -13.75 -27.01
N GLY A 12 -0.55 -14.66 -26.09
CA GLY A 12 -0.80 -16.07 -26.35
C GLY A 12 0.46 -16.91 -26.59
N ILE A 13 1.65 -16.31 -26.43
CA ILE A 13 2.92 -17.03 -26.59
C ILE A 13 3.33 -17.65 -25.26
N THR A 14 3.72 -18.93 -25.29
CA THR A 14 4.33 -19.61 -24.14
C THR A 14 5.85 -19.75 -24.33
N ARG A 15 6.63 -19.43 -23.30
CA ARG A 15 8.06 -19.75 -23.22
C ARG A 15 8.30 -20.78 -22.13
N PHE A 16 9.36 -21.58 -22.28
CA PHE A 16 9.75 -22.55 -21.26
C PHE A 16 11.14 -22.20 -20.75
N ILE A 17 11.25 -22.09 -19.42
CA ILE A 17 12.53 -21.92 -18.73
C ILE A 17 12.81 -23.16 -17.87
N LYS A 18 14.08 -23.32 -17.50
CA LYS A 18 14.53 -24.37 -16.59
C LYS A 18 15.11 -23.73 -15.34
N VAL A 19 14.44 -23.97 -14.21
CA VAL A 19 14.79 -23.39 -12.91
C VAL A 19 15.67 -24.38 -12.14
N GLY A 20 16.77 -23.89 -11.57
CA GLY A 20 17.67 -24.67 -10.72
C GLY A 20 17.07 -25.01 -9.35
N ALA A 21 17.81 -25.79 -8.57
CA ALA A 21 17.48 -25.95 -7.15
C ALA A 21 17.85 -24.66 -6.41
N ASN A 22 16.93 -24.13 -5.60
CA ASN A 22 17.09 -22.88 -4.85
C ASN A 22 17.36 -21.66 -5.75
N GLU A 23 16.85 -21.69 -6.99
CA GLU A 23 16.86 -20.56 -7.93
C GLU A 23 15.42 -20.05 -8.05
N THR A 24 15.22 -18.73 -7.98
CA THR A 24 13.89 -18.14 -8.13
C THR A 24 13.42 -18.22 -9.58
N VAL A 25 12.11 -18.22 -9.81
CA VAL A 25 11.56 -18.18 -11.17
C VAL A 25 12.02 -16.93 -11.93
N ALA A 26 12.06 -15.77 -11.26
CA ALA A 26 12.53 -14.52 -11.85
C ALA A 26 14.00 -14.59 -12.29
N ASP A 27 14.90 -15.11 -11.45
CA ASP A 27 16.32 -15.22 -11.81
C ASP A 27 16.55 -16.20 -12.96
N ALA A 28 15.89 -17.36 -12.95
CA ALA A 28 15.93 -18.30 -14.06
C ALA A 28 15.35 -17.70 -15.35
N SER A 29 14.32 -16.86 -15.26
CA SER A 29 13.72 -16.17 -16.40
C SER A 29 14.66 -15.12 -17.00
N TYR A 30 15.23 -14.24 -16.18
CA TYR A 30 16.21 -13.23 -16.62
C TYR A 30 17.48 -13.87 -17.20
N LYS A 31 17.96 -14.96 -16.60
CA LYS A 31 19.07 -15.79 -17.09
C LYS A 31 18.78 -16.43 -18.45
N ALA A 32 17.51 -16.77 -18.72
CA ALA A 32 17.02 -17.21 -20.03
C ALA A 32 16.77 -16.07 -21.03
N ARG A 33 17.02 -14.80 -20.64
CA ARG A 33 16.71 -13.56 -21.38
C ARG A 33 15.22 -13.39 -21.67
N ILE A 34 14.40 -13.76 -20.67
CA ILE A 34 12.96 -13.53 -20.64
C ILE A 34 12.70 -12.66 -19.41
N ASN A 35 12.62 -11.36 -19.63
CA ASN A 35 12.51 -10.35 -18.58
C ASN A 35 11.02 -10.16 -18.25
N ILE A 36 10.47 -11.10 -17.46
CA ILE A 36 9.14 -10.93 -16.87
C ILE A 36 9.11 -9.67 -15.99
N PRO A 37 7.94 -9.06 -15.72
CA PRO A 37 7.85 -7.86 -14.88
C PRO A 37 8.58 -8.07 -13.54
N LEU A 38 9.45 -7.14 -13.16
CA LEU A 38 10.30 -7.25 -11.98
C LEU A 38 10.87 -5.87 -11.61
N ASP A 39 10.98 -5.59 -10.31
CA ASP A 39 11.68 -4.41 -9.79
C ASP A 39 12.54 -4.77 -8.56
N CYS A 40 12.00 -4.62 -7.34
CA CYS A 40 12.80 -4.69 -6.10
C CYS A 40 13.50 -6.04 -5.83
N ARG A 41 13.02 -7.15 -6.42
CA ARG A 41 13.45 -8.54 -6.15
C ARG A 41 13.29 -9.04 -4.71
N ASP A 42 12.67 -8.25 -3.83
CA ASP A 42 12.68 -8.45 -2.38
C ASP A 42 11.26 -8.63 -1.81
N GLY A 43 10.32 -9.16 -2.61
CA GLY A 43 8.94 -9.40 -2.16
C GLY A 43 8.13 -8.16 -1.77
N ALA A 44 8.62 -6.94 -2.05
CA ALA A 44 8.06 -5.68 -1.53
C ALA A 44 7.22 -4.86 -2.53
N CYS A 45 7.56 -4.87 -3.82
CA CYS A 45 6.96 -3.96 -4.82
C CYS A 45 5.68 -4.46 -5.50
N GLY A 46 5.38 -5.76 -5.43
CA GLY A 46 4.29 -6.39 -6.20
C GLY A 46 4.51 -6.49 -7.73
N THR A 47 5.44 -5.74 -8.34
CA THR A 47 5.64 -5.64 -9.81
C THR A 47 5.73 -6.98 -10.54
N CYS A 48 6.27 -8.04 -9.92
CA CYS A 48 6.39 -9.36 -10.55
C CYS A 48 5.13 -10.24 -10.45
N LYS A 49 4.09 -9.81 -9.73
CA LYS A 49 2.90 -10.61 -9.45
C LYS A 49 2.38 -11.30 -10.70
N SER A 50 2.24 -12.62 -10.60
CA SER A 50 1.85 -13.52 -11.68
C SER A 50 0.87 -14.55 -11.11
N PHE A 51 0.12 -15.23 -11.96
CA PHE A 51 -0.84 -16.26 -11.52
C PHE A 51 -0.29 -17.66 -11.81
N CYS A 52 -0.31 -18.56 -10.81
CA CYS A 52 0.16 -19.93 -10.93
C CYS A 52 -1.00 -20.87 -11.29
N GLU A 53 -1.15 -21.17 -12.59
CA GLU A 53 -2.21 -22.03 -13.10
C GLU A 53 -2.05 -23.50 -12.69
N SER A 54 -0.82 -23.99 -12.54
CA SER A 54 -0.56 -25.33 -12.01
C SER A 54 0.86 -25.52 -11.49
N GLY A 55 1.00 -26.43 -10.52
CA GLY A 55 2.27 -26.88 -9.96
C GLY A 55 2.36 -26.69 -8.45
N LYS A 56 3.56 -26.87 -7.89
CA LYS A 56 3.90 -26.64 -6.48
C LYS A 56 5.18 -25.83 -6.36
N TYR A 57 5.20 -24.90 -5.42
CA TYR A 57 6.28 -23.97 -5.20
C TYR A 57 6.36 -23.60 -3.71
N ASP A 58 7.56 -23.23 -3.29
CA ASP A 58 7.78 -22.38 -2.12
C ASP A 58 7.53 -20.93 -2.57
N GLY A 59 6.72 -20.17 -1.81
CA GLY A 59 6.38 -18.78 -2.10
C GLY A 59 7.49 -17.79 -1.73
N GLY A 60 8.39 -18.17 -0.84
CA GLY A 60 9.38 -17.28 -0.21
C GLY A 60 8.76 -16.20 0.68
N ASP A 61 9.58 -15.25 1.12
CA ASP A 61 9.17 -14.17 2.02
C ASP A 61 8.70 -12.93 1.24
N TYR A 62 7.54 -12.38 1.59
CA TYR A 62 6.99 -11.15 0.99
C TYR A 62 6.14 -10.35 1.99
N ILE A 63 5.82 -9.11 1.64
CA ILE A 63 4.93 -8.25 2.44
C ILE A 63 3.52 -8.20 1.82
N GLU A 64 2.52 -7.97 2.65
CA GLU A 64 1.10 -7.95 2.28
C GLU A 64 0.79 -6.90 1.20
N GLU A 65 1.51 -5.77 1.17
CA GLU A 65 1.35 -4.75 0.14
C GLU A 65 1.67 -5.26 -1.28
N ALA A 66 2.57 -6.25 -1.38
CA ALA A 66 3.02 -6.85 -2.63
C ALA A 66 2.12 -8.01 -3.08
N LEU A 67 1.70 -8.88 -2.15
CA LEU A 67 0.80 -10.00 -2.36
C LEU A 67 0.04 -10.26 -1.04
N THR A 68 -1.29 -10.14 -1.05
CA THR A 68 -2.11 -10.44 0.13
C THR A 68 -2.35 -11.94 0.27
N ASP A 69 -2.74 -12.40 1.47
CA ASP A 69 -3.05 -13.81 1.69
C ASP A 69 -4.21 -14.29 0.81
N ASP A 70 -5.29 -13.50 0.67
CA ASP A 70 -6.41 -13.80 -0.25
C ASP A 70 -5.94 -13.97 -1.71
N GLU A 71 -4.97 -13.18 -2.15
CA GLU A 71 -4.41 -13.30 -3.50
C GLU A 71 -3.55 -14.56 -3.64
N ALA A 72 -2.76 -14.89 -2.62
CA ALA A 72 -1.96 -16.11 -2.58
C ALA A 72 -2.84 -17.37 -2.57
N GLU A 73 -3.92 -17.38 -1.78
CA GLU A 73 -4.93 -18.44 -1.78
C GLU A 73 -5.68 -18.55 -3.13
N ALA A 74 -5.96 -17.41 -3.77
CA ALA A 74 -6.52 -17.36 -5.12
C ALA A 74 -5.54 -17.85 -6.22
N GLY A 75 -4.27 -18.12 -5.89
CA GLY A 75 -3.26 -18.67 -6.82
C GLY A 75 -2.33 -17.62 -7.45
N TYR A 76 -2.34 -16.37 -6.97
CA TYR A 76 -1.30 -15.41 -7.32
C TYR A 76 0.01 -15.68 -6.57
N CYS A 77 1.11 -15.20 -7.12
CA CYS A 77 2.45 -15.48 -6.62
C CYS A 77 3.43 -14.36 -7.01
N LEU A 78 4.58 -14.30 -6.33
CA LEU A 78 5.69 -13.41 -6.68
C LEU A 78 6.87 -14.23 -7.23
N PRO A 79 7.07 -14.32 -8.56
CA PRO A 79 8.21 -14.99 -9.20
C PRO A 79 9.60 -14.61 -8.67
N CYS A 80 9.74 -13.44 -8.04
CA CYS A 80 11.01 -13.01 -7.43
C CYS A 80 11.36 -13.70 -6.10
N GLN A 81 10.38 -14.32 -5.44
CA GLN A 81 10.54 -15.09 -4.21
C GLN A 81 10.23 -16.59 -4.43
N MET A 82 9.37 -16.88 -5.42
CA MET A 82 8.95 -18.23 -5.79
C MET A 82 10.11 -19.16 -6.20
N VAL A 83 10.24 -20.30 -5.51
CA VAL A 83 11.13 -21.41 -5.87
C VAL A 83 10.29 -22.66 -6.21
N PRO A 84 10.39 -23.23 -7.44
CA PRO A 84 9.57 -24.39 -7.82
C PRO A 84 9.93 -25.69 -7.09
N GLU A 85 8.91 -26.41 -6.60
CA GLU A 85 9.00 -27.80 -6.11
C GLU A 85 8.58 -28.83 -7.17
N SER A 86 7.78 -28.42 -8.14
CA SER A 86 7.42 -29.19 -9.34
C SER A 86 7.62 -28.36 -10.61
N ASP A 87 7.35 -28.97 -11.76
CA ASP A 87 7.13 -28.18 -12.97
C ASP A 87 5.89 -27.28 -12.77
N LEU A 88 5.93 -26.06 -13.33
CA LEU A 88 4.90 -25.03 -13.13
C LEU A 88 4.35 -24.50 -14.47
N VAL A 89 3.13 -23.95 -14.43
CA VAL A 89 2.59 -23.06 -15.46
C VAL A 89 2.20 -21.73 -14.82
N LEU A 90 2.82 -20.64 -15.27
CA LEU A 90 2.56 -19.28 -14.79
C LEU A 90 2.00 -18.41 -15.92
N GLN A 91 0.94 -17.67 -15.61
CA GLN A 91 0.40 -16.59 -16.43
C GLN A 91 1.09 -15.28 -16.02
N ILE A 92 1.85 -14.69 -16.94
CA ILE A 92 2.65 -13.50 -16.72
C ILE A 92 1.92 -12.28 -17.31
N PRO A 93 1.66 -11.21 -16.53
CA PRO A 93 0.89 -10.04 -16.98
C PRO A 93 1.74 -9.08 -17.84
N THR A 94 2.26 -9.58 -18.96
CA THR A 94 2.92 -8.81 -20.01
C THR A 94 2.88 -9.56 -21.35
N THR A 95 3.34 -8.94 -22.43
CA THR A 95 3.52 -9.61 -23.73
C THR A 95 4.90 -10.24 -23.84
N SER A 96 5.03 -11.33 -24.63
CA SER A 96 6.31 -11.97 -24.82
C SER A 96 7.31 -11.09 -25.56
N ASP A 97 6.87 -10.07 -26.31
CA ASP A 97 7.74 -9.08 -26.96
C ASP A 97 8.33 -8.08 -25.97
N VAL A 98 7.53 -7.54 -25.03
CA VAL A 98 8.08 -6.72 -23.93
C VAL A 98 9.04 -7.54 -23.08
N ALA A 99 8.72 -8.81 -22.78
CA ALA A 99 9.61 -9.68 -22.04
C ALA A 99 10.93 -10.04 -22.78
N LYS A 100 11.10 -9.69 -24.06
CA LYS A 100 12.41 -9.76 -24.75
C LYS A 100 13.23 -8.48 -24.60
N THR A 101 12.59 -7.35 -24.30
CA THR A 101 13.28 -6.10 -23.98
C THR A 101 13.87 -6.18 -22.58
N SER A 102 15.11 -5.72 -22.40
CA SER A 102 15.72 -5.57 -21.08
C SER A 102 15.61 -4.13 -20.64
N ALA A 103 15.24 -3.91 -19.36
CA ALA A 103 15.38 -2.60 -18.76
C ALA A 103 16.81 -2.08 -18.99
N THR A 104 16.92 -0.93 -19.64
CA THR A 104 18.20 -0.30 -20.00
C THR A 104 18.25 1.10 -19.41
N THR A 105 19.45 1.58 -19.12
CA THR A 105 19.66 2.95 -18.71
C THR A 105 19.70 3.84 -19.95
N PHE A 106 18.80 4.81 -19.99
CA PHE A 106 18.75 5.86 -20.99
C PHE A 106 19.33 7.13 -20.40
N GLU A 107 20.16 7.82 -21.17
CA GLU A 107 20.53 9.20 -20.88
C GLU A 107 19.51 10.15 -21.51
N SER A 108 19.22 11.27 -20.85
CA SER A 108 18.26 12.24 -21.37
C SER A 108 18.56 13.66 -20.89
N THR A 109 17.95 14.64 -21.53
CA THR A 109 18.07 16.06 -21.19
C THR A 109 16.72 16.60 -20.69
N LEU A 110 16.72 17.30 -19.56
CA LEU A 110 15.55 17.99 -19.04
C LEU A 110 15.20 19.18 -19.94
N THR A 111 14.09 19.11 -20.69
CA THR A 111 13.69 20.13 -21.66
C THR A 111 12.63 21.09 -21.13
N GLU A 112 11.82 20.68 -20.15
CA GLU A 112 10.75 21.49 -19.58
C GLU A 112 10.51 21.18 -18.10
N ILE A 113 10.16 22.20 -17.32
CA ILE A 113 9.62 22.08 -15.96
C ILE A 113 8.36 22.96 -15.87
N ARG A 114 7.18 22.36 -15.70
CA ARG A 114 5.90 23.04 -15.47
C ARG A 114 5.51 22.91 -13.99
N ARG A 115 5.50 24.04 -13.27
CA ARG A 115 5.04 24.11 -11.87
C ARG A 115 3.52 24.30 -11.86
N ILE A 116 2.77 23.21 -12.07
CA ILE A 116 1.32 23.27 -12.34
C ILE A 116 0.55 23.76 -11.10
N SER A 117 0.95 23.31 -9.92
CA SER A 117 0.45 23.82 -8.64
C SER A 117 1.57 23.91 -7.59
N GLU A 118 1.23 24.35 -6.38
CA GLU A 118 2.13 24.32 -5.22
C GLU A 118 2.58 22.89 -4.88
N THR A 119 1.73 21.91 -5.20
CA THR A 119 1.89 20.51 -4.82
C THR A 119 2.40 19.63 -5.96
N THR A 120 2.13 19.97 -7.22
CA THR A 120 2.33 19.07 -8.35
C THR A 120 3.05 19.75 -9.51
N TYR A 121 4.18 19.16 -9.93
CA TYR A 121 4.95 19.61 -11.08
C TYR A 121 4.87 18.55 -12.20
N ALA A 122 4.96 18.99 -13.45
CA ALA A 122 5.28 18.13 -14.58
C ALA A 122 6.66 18.49 -15.14
N PHE A 123 7.35 17.52 -15.74
CA PHE A 123 8.61 17.76 -16.43
C PHE A 123 8.77 16.84 -17.63
N SER A 124 9.62 17.26 -18.56
CA SER A 124 9.77 16.62 -19.88
C SER A 124 11.24 16.32 -20.15
N LEU A 125 11.54 15.10 -20.63
CA LEU A 125 12.89 14.63 -20.96
C LEU A 125 13.00 14.30 -22.45
N GLU A 126 14.00 14.88 -23.12
CA GLU A 126 14.43 14.46 -24.46
C GLU A 126 15.44 13.32 -24.32
N VAL A 127 15.11 12.14 -24.84
CA VAL A 127 15.88 10.90 -24.65
C VAL A 127 16.92 10.73 -25.74
N ASP A 128 18.18 10.48 -25.36
CA ASP A 128 19.23 10.14 -26.32
C ASP A 128 18.90 8.80 -26.98
N LYS A 129 18.74 8.81 -28.31
CA LYS A 129 18.22 7.66 -29.10
C LYS A 129 16.84 7.21 -28.64
N ARG A 130 15.88 8.13 -28.71
CA ARG A 130 14.47 7.89 -28.39
C ARG A 130 13.89 6.62 -29.02
N GLU A 131 14.38 6.20 -30.19
CA GLU A 131 14.01 4.98 -30.89
C GLU A 131 14.36 3.66 -30.16
N ASP A 132 15.35 3.68 -29.27
CA ASP A 132 15.74 2.52 -28.45
C ASP A 132 14.77 2.33 -27.24
N LEU A 133 13.99 3.37 -26.88
CA LEU A 133 13.02 3.35 -25.77
C LEU A 133 11.64 2.86 -26.26
N SER A 134 11.38 1.56 -26.10
CA SER A 134 10.06 0.95 -26.31
C SER A 134 9.40 0.64 -24.97
N PHE A 135 8.21 1.21 -24.70
CA PHE A 135 7.42 0.97 -23.49
C PHE A 135 5.92 0.85 -23.81
N LEU A 136 5.16 0.26 -22.88
CA LEU A 136 3.70 0.20 -22.95
C LEU A 136 3.07 1.33 -22.12
N PRO A 137 1.99 1.96 -22.59
CA PRO A 137 1.38 3.10 -21.91
C PRO A 137 0.82 2.68 -20.54
N GLY A 138 1.35 3.29 -19.49
CA GLY A 138 1.11 2.94 -18.09
C GLY A 138 2.37 2.53 -17.33
N GLN A 139 3.43 2.10 -18.04
CA GLN A 139 4.70 1.73 -17.43
C GLN A 139 5.49 2.91 -16.83
N TYR A 140 6.47 2.58 -16.00
CA TYR A 140 7.35 3.52 -15.32
C TYR A 140 8.84 3.30 -15.59
N VAL A 141 9.64 4.26 -15.15
CA VAL A 141 11.10 4.19 -15.12
C VAL A 141 11.62 4.61 -13.74
N ASN A 142 12.77 4.06 -13.36
CA ASN A 142 13.50 4.48 -12.17
C ASN A 142 14.48 5.60 -12.57
N ILE A 143 14.12 6.86 -12.25
CA ILE A 143 14.87 8.06 -12.60
C ILE A 143 15.91 8.35 -11.50
N GLU A 144 17.18 8.46 -11.87
CA GLU A 144 18.27 8.86 -10.97
C GLU A 144 18.10 10.33 -10.58
N VAL A 145 18.04 10.63 -9.28
CA VAL A 145 17.94 12.02 -8.79
C VAL A 145 19.32 12.69 -8.89
N PRO A 146 19.48 13.78 -9.67
CA PRO A 146 20.79 14.43 -9.81
C PRO A 146 21.37 14.88 -8.47
N GLY A 147 22.66 14.61 -8.26
CA GLY A 147 23.37 14.94 -7.02
C GLY A 147 23.09 14.01 -5.82
N SER A 148 22.21 13.02 -5.94
CA SER A 148 21.86 12.09 -4.83
C SER A 148 22.86 10.98 -4.54
N GLY A 149 23.90 10.83 -5.38
CA GLY A 149 24.85 9.71 -5.30
C GLY A 149 24.33 8.40 -5.89
N GLY A 150 23.47 8.46 -6.93
CA GLY A 150 22.93 7.28 -7.62
C GLY A 150 21.60 6.77 -7.07
N GLN A 151 20.90 7.53 -6.22
CA GLN A 151 19.55 7.13 -5.77
C GLN A 151 18.52 7.40 -6.86
N ALA A 152 17.70 6.39 -7.15
CA ALA A 152 16.59 6.52 -8.10
C ALA A 152 15.23 6.65 -7.39
N ARG A 153 14.23 7.13 -8.12
CA ARG A 153 12.80 7.10 -7.74
C ARG A 153 11.96 6.72 -8.96
N SER A 154 10.91 5.94 -8.72
CA SER A 154 10.02 5.43 -9.77
C SER A 154 9.03 6.51 -10.22
N TYR A 155 8.93 6.72 -11.53
CA TYR A 155 7.97 7.65 -12.13
C TYR A 155 7.34 7.06 -13.40
N SER A 156 6.02 6.94 -13.40
CA SER A 156 5.25 6.48 -14.56
C SER A 156 5.20 7.56 -15.64
N PHE A 157 5.33 7.16 -16.91
CA PHE A 157 5.22 8.08 -18.03
C PHE A 157 3.82 8.72 -18.09
N SER A 158 3.76 10.03 -18.31
CA SER A 158 2.51 10.75 -18.65
C SER A 158 2.33 10.99 -20.15
N SER A 159 3.38 10.75 -20.94
CA SER A 159 3.38 10.78 -22.41
C SER A 159 3.08 9.39 -23.00
N GLY A 160 2.40 9.34 -24.15
CA GLY A 160 2.25 8.11 -24.93
C GLY A 160 3.57 7.55 -25.50
N PRO A 161 3.62 6.26 -25.86
CA PRO A 161 4.85 5.59 -26.32
C PRO A 161 5.36 6.05 -27.69
N GLU A 162 4.52 6.75 -28.45
CA GLU A 162 4.83 7.31 -29.78
C GLU A 162 5.24 8.79 -29.73
N VAL A 163 5.29 9.39 -28.53
CA VAL A 163 5.70 10.80 -28.34
C VAL A 163 7.23 10.90 -28.24
N ASP A 164 7.84 11.83 -28.99
CA ASP A 164 9.30 12.01 -29.05
C ASP A 164 9.91 12.42 -27.70
N ILE A 165 9.33 13.41 -27.04
CA ILE A 165 9.74 13.88 -25.71
C ILE A 165 8.86 13.19 -24.67
N VAL A 166 9.48 12.47 -23.73
CA VAL A 166 8.74 11.78 -22.67
C VAL A 166 8.45 12.72 -21.51
N SER A 167 7.27 12.60 -20.89
CA SER A 167 6.86 13.47 -19.78
C SER A 167 6.49 12.69 -18.53
N PHE A 168 6.56 13.37 -17.38
CA PHE A 168 6.26 12.83 -16.06
C PHE A 168 5.47 13.83 -15.22
N LEU A 169 4.74 13.34 -14.21
CA LEU A 169 3.99 14.15 -13.23
C LEU A 169 4.42 13.73 -11.82
N ILE A 170 4.75 14.70 -10.96
CA ILE A 170 5.31 14.44 -9.63
C ILE A 170 4.63 15.23 -8.53
N ARG A 171 4.36 14.57 -7.40
CA ARG A 171 3.97 15.23 -6.15
C ARG A 171 5.23 15.77 -5.50
N ILE A 172 5.32 17.09 -5.36
CA ILE A 172 6.34 17.74 -4.56
C ILE A 172 6.02 17.49 -3.08
N THR A 173 6.98 16.89 -2.39
CA THR A 173 6.96 16.59 -0.96
C THR A 173 8.14 17.25 -0.28
N ASP A 174 7.99 17.66 0.98
CA ASP A 174 9.11 18.20 1.76
C ASP A 174 10.08 17.09 2.16
N GLY A 175 11.39 17.42 2.17
CA GLY A 175 12.48 16.44 2.35
C GLY A 175 12.74 15.50 1.16
N GLY A 176 11.74 15.24 0.30
CA GLY A 176 11.84 14.30 -0.83
C GLY A 176 12.97 14.65 -1.80
N LEU A 177 13.89 13.72 -2.08
CA LEU A 177 15.09 14.00 -2.89
C LEU A 177 14.78 14.62 -4.28
N MET A 178 13.91 13.97 -5.06
CA MET A 178 13.48 14.51 -6.36
C MET A 178 12.67 15.79 -6.21
N SER A 179 11.82 15.87 -5.18
CA SER A 179 11.01 17.05 -4.85
C SER A 179 11.88 18.28 -4.60
N THR A 180 12.97 18.13 -3.83
CA THR A 180 13.96 19.17 -3.55
C THR A 180 14.73 19.55 -4.81
N TYR A 181 15.21 18.57 -5.59
CA TYR A 181 15.88 18.83 -6.88
C TYR A 181 14.98 19.67 -7.81
N MET A 182 13.76 19.22 -8.09
CA MET A 182 12.83 19.88 -9.02
C MET A 182 12.36 21.27 -8.53
N ARG A 183 12.29 21.48 -7.22
CA ARG A 183 11.88 22.74 -6.60
C ARG A 183 13.02 23.78 -6.60
N ASP A 184 14.23 23.36 -6.26
CA ASP A 184 15.29 24.27 -5.81
C ASP A 184 16.51 24.35 -6.74
N THR A 185 16.85 23.27 -7.46
CA THR A 185 18.14 23.18 -8.20
C THR A 185 18.03 22.77 -9.66
N ALA A 186 16.95 22.13 -10.10
CA ALA A 186 16.77 21.65 -11.47
C ALA A 186 16.74 22.79 -12.50
N GLN A 187 17.45 22.59 -13.61
CA GLN A 187 17.56 23.52 -14.72
C GLN A 187 17.30 22.83 -16.07
N ILE A 188 16.64 23.55 -16.98
CA ILE A 188 16.50 23.09 -18.37
C ILE A 188 17.90 22.96 -18.98
N GLY A 189 18.21 21.78 -19.53
CA GLY A 189 19.53 21.37 -19.97
C GLY A 189 20.25 20.40 -19.04
N ASP A 190 19.73 20.14 -17.84
CA ASP A 190 20.30 19.13 -16.93
C ASP A 190 20.21 17.72 -17.55
N ARG A 191 21.26 16.92 -17.32
CA ARG A 191 21.30 15.51 -17.73
C ARG A 191 20.69 14.64 -16.65
N ILE A 192 19.68 13.86 -17.04
CA ILE A 192 18.94 12.96 -16.17
C ILE A 192 19.00 11.57 -16.78
N ASN A 193 19.43 10.59 -15.99
CA ASN A 193 19.44 9.19 -16.38
C ASN A 193 18.22 8.49 -15.80
N PHE A 194 17.64 7.55 -16.53
CA PHE A 194 16.60 6.67 -16.01
C PHE A 194 16.74 5.25 -16.53
N THR A 195 16.26 4.28 -15.78
CA THR A 195 16.31 2.86 -16.15
C THR A 195 14.92 2.27 -16.27
N GLY A 196 14.65 1.57 -17.37
CA GLY A 196 13.38 0.87 -17.62
C GLY A 196 13.16 0.53 -19.10
N PRO A 197 11.90 0.42 -19.56
CA PRO A 197 10.67 0.56 -18.77
C PRO A 197 10.46 -0.60 -17.79
N MET A 198 9.54 -0.40 -16.85
CA MET A 198 9.20 -1.30 -15.75
C MET A 198 7.68 -1.24 -15.48
N GLY A 199 7.15 -2.19 -14.73
CA GLY A 199 5.71 -2.26 -14.42
C GLY A 199 4.90 -3.21 -15.31
N SER A 200 3.89 -3.84 -14.69
CA SER A 200 2.86 -4.68 -15.33
C SER A 200 1.54 -3.94 -15.56
N PHE A 201 1.39 -2.73 -15.01
CA PHE A 201 0.29 -1.82 -15.27
C PHE A 201 0.48 -1.14 -16.63
N PHE A 202 -0.37 -1.49 -17.60
CA PHE A 202 -0.39 -0.88 -18.92
C PHE A 202 -1.71 -1.17 -19.65
N LEU A 203 -2.08 -0.35 -20.63
CA LEU A 203 -3.28 -0.56 -21.47
C LEU A 203 -3.24 -1.91 -22.20
N ARG A 204 -4.20 -2.79 -21.89
CA ARG A 204 -4.44 -4.00 -22.69
C ARG A 204 -5.22 -3.64 -23.95
N GLU A 205 -5.27 -4.56 -24.92
CA GLU A 205 -6.07 -4.41 -26.13
C GLU A 205 -7.54 -4.10 -25.76
N PRO A 206 -8.10 -2.93 -26.12
CA PRO A 206 -9.41 -2.50 -25.65
C PRO A 206 -10.53 -3.31 -26.31
N LYS A 207 -11.04 -4.32 -25.60
CA LYS A 207 -12.08 -5.25 -26.06
C LYS A 207 -13.48 -4.91 -25.58
N ARG A 208 -13.59 -4.02 -24.60
CA ARG A 208 -14.83 -3.59 -23.91
C ARG A 208 -14.63 -2.19 -23.32
N GLN A 209 -15.63 -1.72 -22.57
CA GLN A 209 -15.56 -0.45 -21.85
C GLN A 209 -14.41 -0.45 -20.82
N SER A 210 -13.75 0.71 -20.67
CA SER A 210 -12.72 0.91 -19.64
C SER A 210 -13.14 1.96 -18.60
N LEU A 211 -12.93 1.65 -17.32
CA LEU A 211 -13.02 2.61 -16.21
C LEU A 211 -11.62 2.89 -15.67
N LEU A 212 -11.16 4.12 -15.88
CA LEU A 212 -9.88 4.62 -15.41
C LEU A 212 -10.10 5.32 -14.05
N LEU A 213 -9.23 5.09 -13.08
CA LEU A 213 -9.31 5.66 -11.74
C LEU A 213 -7.94 6.24 -11.34
N ALA A 214 -7.85 7.55 -11.14
CA ALA A 214 -6.61 8.24 -10.77
C ALA A 214 -6.69 8.80 -9.35
N GLY A 215 -5.61 8.63 -8.56
CA GLY A 215 -5.41 9.29 -7.27
C GLY A 215 -4.22 10.23 -7.29
N GLY A 216 -4.45 11.54 -7.22
CA GLY A 216 -3.36 12.54 -7.21
C GLY A 216 -2.48 12.45 -8.46
N THR A 217 -1.18 12.18 -8.32
CA THR A 217 -0.29 11.98 -9.47
C THR A 217 -0.40 10.60 -10.12
N GLY A 218 -1.25 9.71 -9.59
CA GLY A 218 -1.72 8.49 -10.29
C GLY A 218 -2.44 8.77 -11.62
N LEU A 219 -2.71 10.04 -11.92
CA LEU A 219 -3.09 10.50 -13.25
C LEU A 219 -2.02 10.21 -14.32
N ALA A 220 -0.72 10.21 -13.98
CA ALA A 220 0.38 10.07 -14.95
C ALA A 220 0.24 8.87 -15.90
N PRO A 221 0.23 7.60 -15.43
CA PRO A 221 0.13 6.47 -16.34
C PRO A 221 -1.19 6.47 -17.13
N LEU A 222 -2.26 7.04 -16.59
CA LEU A 222 -3.55 7.15 -17.29
C LEU A 222 -3.50 8.18 -18.43
N LEU A 223 -2.70 9.25 -18.33
CA LEU A 223 -2.46 10.16 -19.46
C LEU A 223 -1.71 9.47 -20.60
N ALA A 224 -0.74 8.60 -20.30
CA ALA A 224 -0.07 7.79 -21.33
C ALA A 224 -1.04 6.78 -21.99
N ILE A 225 -1.97 6.21 -21.21
CA ILE A 225 -3.06 5.35 -21.70
C ILE A 225 -4.00 6.14 -22.63
N LEU A 226 -4.41 7.35 -22.24
CA LEU A 226 -5.27 8.23 -23.04
C LEU A 226 -4.59 8.68 -24.34
N GLU A 227 -3.30 9.04 -24.31
CA GLU A 227 -2.55 9.37 -25.53
C GLU A 227 -2.52 8.18 -26.51
N LYS A 228 -2.33 6.95 -26.00
CA LYS A 228 -2.40 5.77 -26.87
C LYS A 228 -3.82 5.54 -27.41
N LEU A 229 -4.86 5.71 -26.61
CA LEU A 229 -6.26 5.59 -27.04
C LEU A 229 -6.62 6.64 -28.10
N ALA A 230 -6.08 7.86 -28.01
CA ALA A 230 -6.27 8.92 -29.00
C ALA A 230 -5.66 8.61 -30.39
N GLY A 231 -4.71 7.67 -30.46
CA GLY A 231 -4.15 7.15 -31.70
C GLY A 231 -4.84 5.91 -32.26
N MET A 232 -5.91 5.39 -31.62
CA MET A 232 -6.56 4.13 -31.99
C MET A 232 -8.03 4.32 -32.41
N ASP A 233 -8.47 3.48 -33.35
CA ASP A 233 -9.90 3.32 -33.66
C ASP A 233 -10.56 2.42 -32.59
N ASN A 234 -10.88 3.02 -31.45
CA ASN A 234 -11.52 2.34 -30.33
C ASN A 234 -13.02 2.66 -30.28
N PRO A 235 -13.92 1.67 -30.53
CA PRO A 235 -15.37 1.89 -30.44
C PRO A 235 -15.89 1.83 -28.99
N ASN A 236 -15.07 1.42 -28.03
CA ASN A 236 -15.48 1.23 -26.64
C ASN A 236 -15.42 2.54 -25.85
N LYS A 237 -16.40 2.75 -24.97
CA LYS A 237 -16.42 3.87 -24.02
C LYS A 237 -15.21 3.82 -23.09
N VAL A 238 -14.72 4.99 -22.71
CA VAL A 238 -13.69 5.15 -21.68
C VAL A 238 -14.15 6.23 -20.72
N HIS A 239 -14.16 5.95 -19.43
CA HIS A 239 -14.50 6.94 -18.41
C HIS A 239 -13.39 7.03 -17.36
N LEU A 240 -12.98 8.25 -16.99
CA LEU A 240 -11.98 8.50 -15.95
C LEU A 240 -12.63 9.17 -14.73
N ILE A 241 -12.48 8.59 -13.54
CA ILE A 241 -12.75 9.29 -12.28
C ILE A 241 -11.42 9.70 -11.66
N TYR A 242 -11.15 11.01 -11.63
CA TYR A 242 -9.92 11.58 -11.09
C TYR A 242 -10.15 12.13 -9.68
N GLY A 243 -9.65 11.41 -8.67
CA GLY A 243 -9.72 11.78 -7.27
C GLY A 243 -8.46 12.49 -6.75
N VAL A 244 -8.65 13.57 -5.99
CA VAL A 244 -7.56 14.27 -5.28
C VAL A 244 -8.01 14.75 -3.90
N ASN A 245 -7.07 15.15 -3.05
CA ASN A 245 -7.41 15.62 -1.69
C ASN A 245 -7.95 17.06 -1.71
N THR A 246 -7.30 17.97 -2.45
CA THR A 246 -7.62 19.41 -2.45
C THR A 246 -7.71 19.99 -3.86
N ASP A 247 -8.37 21.14 -4.03
CA ASP A 247 -8.58 21.77 -5.35
C ASP A 247 -7.25 22.07 -6.09
N ILE A 248 -6.16 22.37 -5.37
CA ILE A 248 -4.84 22.64 -5.96
C ILE A 248 -4.12 21.38 -6.47
N ASP A 249 -4.61 20.19 -6.14
CA ASP A 249 -4.08 18.93 -6.63
C ASP A 249 -4.75 18.50 -7.96
N LEU A 250 -5.85 19.15 -8.38
CA LEU A 250 -6.47 18.93 -9.70
C LEU A 250 -5.62 19.56 -10.81
N VAL A 251 -4.79 18.74 -11.46
CA VAL A 251 -3.87 19.17 -12.53
C VAL A 251 -4.24 18.58 -13.89
N GLU A 252 -3.64 19.14 -14.96
CA GLU A 252 -3.77 18.67 -16.35
C GLU A 252 -5.23 18.60 -16.89
N LEU A 253 -6.17 19.37 -16.28
CA LEU A 253 -7.58 19.38 -16.68
C LEU A 253 -7.78 19.80 -18.15
N ASP A 254 -6.97 20.75 -18.66
CA ASP A 254 -6.99 21.15 -20.06
C ASP A 254 -6.57 20.00 -21.01
N VAL A 255 -5.65 19.13 -20.56
CA VAL A 255 -5.19 17.95 -21.30
C VAL A 255 -6.28 16.87 -21.30
N LEU A 256 -6.95 16.65 -20.16
CA LEU A 256 -8.13 15.78 -20.11
C LEU A 256 -9.26 16.29 -21.01
N GLN A 257 -9.46 17.61 -21.06
CA GLN A 257 -10.45 18.24 -21.93
C GLN A 257 -10.09 18.11 -23.43
N ASP A 258 -8.81 18.13 -23.81
CA ASP A 258 -8.36 17.80 -25.17
C ASP A 258 -8.67 16.34 -25.54
N TYR A 259 -8.42 15.39 -24.64
CA TYR A 259 -8.73 13.98 -24.90
C TYR A 259 -10.22 13.71 -25.16
N THR A 260 -11.15 14.47 -24.56
CA THR A 260 -12.60 14.33 -24.87
C THR A 260 -12.95 14.68 -26.32
N GLN A 261 -12.08 15.43 -27.00
CA GLN A 261 -12.25 15.81 -28.42
C GLN A 261 -11.54 14.82 -29.35
N ARG A 262 -10.46 14.18 -28.88
CA ARG A 262 -9.64 13.24 -29.65
C ARG A 262 -10.12 11.79 -29.55
N ILE A 263 -10.71 11.38 -28.42
CA ILE A 263 -11.15 10.00 -28.15
C ILE A 263 -12.67 9.94 -28.18
N ALA A 264 -13.23 9.25 -29.18
CA ALA A 264 -14.67 9.05 -29.28
C ALA A 264 -15.18 8.25 -28.07
N GLY A 265 -16.13 8.82 -27.32
CA GLY A 265 -16.69 8.15 -26.14
C GLY A 265 -15.79 8.21 -24.88
N PHE A 266 -14.76 9.06 -24.86
CA PHE A 266 -14.08 9.42 -23.61
C PHE A 266 -14.86 10.48 -22.82
N SER A 267 -14.88 10.33 -21.51
CA SER A 267 -15.44 11.29 -20.55
C SER A 267 -14.66 11.21 -19.24
N PHE A 268 -14.70 12.25 -18.42
CA PHE A 268 -14.08 12.23 -17.10
C PHE A 268 -14.87 13.03 -16.07
N ASP A 269 -14.69 12.65 -14.81
CA ASP A 269 -15.16 13.32 -13.61
C ASP A 269 -13.98 13.67 -12.71
N THR A 270 -14.05 14.79 -12.00
CA THR A 270 -13.09 15.17 -10.96
C THR A 270 -13.74 15.11 -9.59
N VAL A 271 -13.11 14.45 -8.63
CA VAL A 271 -13.60 14.28 -7.26
C VAL A 271 -12.57 14.86 -6.28
N VAL A 272 -13.03 15.73 -5.37
CA VAL A 272 -12.15 16.35 -4.36
C VAL A 272 -12.54 15.92 -2.95
N GLY A 273 -11.58 15.41 -2.18
CA GLY A 273 -11.77 14.91 -0.83
C GLY A 273 -12.21 15.98 0.17
N ASP A 274 -11.68 17.21 0.06
CA ASP A 274 -12.04 18.34 0.93
C ASP A 274 -13.55 18.69 0.84
N PRO A 275 -14.32 18.57 1.94
CA PRO A 275 -15.72 18.98 1.97
C PRO A 275 -15.94 20.47 1.63
N GLN A 276 -14.94 21.33 1.83
CA GLN A 276 -14.98 22.78 1.54
C GLN A 276 -14.66 23.14 0.09
N SER A 277 -14.21 22.17 -0.72
CA SER A 277 -13.92 22.33 -2.16
C SER A 277 -15.05 23.01 -2.93
N ALA A 278 -14.72 23.71 -4.03
CA ALA A 278 -15.72 24.20 -4.97
C ALA A 278 -16.21 23.13 -5.99
N SER A 279 -15.61 21.94 -6.00
CA SER A 279 -15.94 20.83 -6.92
C SER A 279 -17.40 20.37 -6.77
N GLU A 280 -17.99 20.00 -7.91
CA GLU A 280 -19.33 19.39 -7.98
C GLU A 280 -19.36 18.02 -7.31
N LYS A 281 -18.37 17.16 -7.61
CA LYS A 281 -18.20 15.84 -7.00
C LYS A 281 -17.15 15.92 -5.87
N LYS A 282 -17.54 15.47 -4.67
CA LYS A 282 -16.75 15.53 -3.43
C LYS A 282 -16.63 14.17 -2.75
N GLY A 283 -15.63 13.98 -1.91
CA GLY A 283 -15.35 12.73 -1.21
C GLY A 283 -14.36 11.85 -1.97
N TYR A 284 -14.64 10.55 -2.08
CA TYR A 284 -13.75 9.57 -2.71
C TYR A 284 -14.30 9.07 -4.05
N VAL A 285 -13.43 8.56 -4.93
CA VAL A 285 -13.85 8.10 -6.28
C VAL A 285 -14.95 7.02 -6.24
N THR A 286 -14.95 6.17 -5.21
CA THR A 286 -15.96 5.13 -4.97
C THR A 286 -17.35 5.70 -4.71
N ASN A 287 -17.47 6.92 -4.19
CA ASN A 287 -18.77 7.58 -4.00
C ASN A 287 -19.44 8.01 -5.31
N HIS A 288 -18.70 7.99 -6.43
CA HIS A 288 -19.15 8.46 -7.75
C HIS A 288 -19.15 7.37 -8.82
N PHE A 289 -19.20 6.10 -8.39
CA PHE A 289 -19.42 4.98 -9.29
C PHE A 289 -20.89 4.96 -9.75
N GLU A 290 -21.12 5.20 -11.04
CA GLU A 290 -22.43 5.09 -11.66
C GLU A 290 -22.58 3.71 -12.34
N PRO A 291 -23.79 3.11 -12.39
CA PRO A 291 -23.99 1.80 -13.04
C PRO A 291 -23.49 1.75 -14.49
N GLN A 292 -23.55 2.88 -15.20
CA GLN A 292 -23.05 3.01 -16.56
C GLN A 292 -21.52 2.94 -16.68
N HIS A 293 -20.76 3.22 -15.61
CA HIS A 293 -19.30 3.10 -15.57
C HIS A 293 -18.85 1.65 -15.41
N LEU A 294 -19.68 0.83 -14.76
CA LEU A 294 -19.38 -0.56 -14.38
C LEU A 294 -19.89 -1.60 -15.38
N ALA A 295 -20.81 -1.22 -16.29
CA ALA A 295 -21.30 -2.05 -17.40
C ALA A 295 -21.76 -3.47 -16.98
N GLU A 296 -22.44 -3.59 -15.83
CA GLU A 296 -22.88 -4.88 -15.25
C GLU A 296 -21.73 -5.90 -15.04
N GLY A 297 -20.50 -5.42 -14.89
CA GLY A 297 -19.27 -6.21 -14.77
C GLY A 297 -18.48 -6.37 -16.06
N ASP A 298 -19.03 -6.06 -17.25
CA ASP A 298 -18.30 -6.09 -18.54
C ASP A 298 -17.44 -4.83 -18.75
N VAL A 299 -16.53 -4.59 -17.80
CA VAL A 299 -15.61 -3.45 -17.76
C VAL A 299 -14.19 -3.92 -17.43
N ASP A 300 -13.19 -3.27 -18.05
CA ASP A 300 -11.79 -3.36 -17.64
C ASP A 300 -11.46 -2.13 -16.78
N ILE A 301 -11.11 -2.34 -15.51
CA ILE A 301 -10.76 -1.26 -14.57
C ILE A 301 -9.24 -1.07 -14.55
N TYR A 302 -8.80 0.19 -14.62
CA TYR A 302 -7.40 0.59 -14.52
C TYR A 302 -7.23 1.64 -13.41
N LEU A 303 -6.60 1.28 -12.30
CA LEU A 303 -6.51 2.11 -11.09
C LEU A 303 -5.06 2.44 -10.73
N CYS A 304 -4.69 3.72 -10.71
CA CYS A 304 -3.38 4.15 -10.21
C CYS A 304 -3.53 5.24 -9.14
N GLY A 305 -2.89 5.04 -7.99
CA GLY A 305 -2.99 5.96 -6.87
C GLY A 305 -2.22 5.50 -5.62
N PRO A 306 -2.39 6.19 -4.49
CA PRO A 306 -1.79 5.79 -3.21
C PRO A 306 -2.45 4.49 -2.69
N PRO A 307 -1.73 3.64 -1.91
CA PRO A 307 -2.25 2.35 -1.45
C PRO A 307 -3.65 2.39 -0.81
N PRO A 308 -4.01 3.36 0.06
CA PRO A 308 -5.35 3.43 0.65
C PRO A 308 -6.48 3.60 -0.37
N MET A 309 -6.21 4.24 -1.51
CA MET A 309 -7.20 4.36 -2.61
C MET A 309 -7.39 3.02 -3.31
N VAL A 310 -6.31 2.27 -3.54
CA VAL A 310 -6.35 0.95 -4.18
C VAL A 310 -7.18 -0.03 -3.34
N GLU A 311 -6.91 -0.11 -2.03
CA GLU A 311 -7.68 -0.96 -1.13
C GLU A 311 -9.12 -0.47 -0.93
N GLY A 312 -9.33 0.85 -0.86
CA GLY A 312 -10.68 1.43 -0.79
C GLY A 312 -11.57 1.09 -1.99
N VAL A 313 -11.01 1.05 -3.20
CA VAL A 313 -11.73 0.62 -4.41
C VAL A 313 -12.01 -0.89 -4.40
N ARG A 314 -11.02 -1.72 -4.03
CA ARG A 314 -11.21 -3.18 -3.92
C ARG A 314 -12.34 -3.55 -2.96
N ARG A 315 -12.25 -3.07 -1.72
CA ARG A 315 -13.26 -3.31 -0.67
C ARG A 315 -14.65 -2.83 -1.10
N HIS A 316 -14.75 -1.74 -1.85
CA HIS A 316 -16.03 -1.24 -2.36
C HIS A 316 -16.62 -2.12 -3.47
N LEU A 317 -15.81 -2.59 -4.42
CA LEU A 317 -16.27 -3.53 -5.46
C LEU A 317 -16.74 -4.85 -4.81
N GLU A 318 -16.00 -5.35 -3.82
CA GLU A 318 -16.36 -6.53 -3.04
C GLU A 318 -17.66 -6.34 -2.25
N SER A 319 -17.84 -5.21 -1.55
CA SER A 319 -19.05 -4.95 -0.74
C SER A 319 -20.33 -4.81 -1.57
N GLU A 320 -20.22 -4.29 -2.80
CA GLU A 320 -21.33 -4.16 -3.74
C GLU A 320 -21.52 -5.42 -4.62
N GLY A 321 -20.66 -6.45 -4.48
CA GLY A 321 -20.71 -7.68 -5.27
C GLY A 321 -20.35 -7.50 -6.75
N ILE A 322 -19.60 -6.45 -7.09
CA ILE A 322 -19.22 -6.11 -8.47
C ILE A 322 -17.94 -6.86 -8.84
N GLN A 323 -18.02 -7.73 -9.86
CA GLN A 323 -16.86 -8.41 -10.44
C GLN A 323 -16.57 -7.84 -11.84
N PRO A 324 -15.57 -6.96 -12.01
CA PRO A 324 -15.14 -6.52 -13.34
C PRO A 324 -14.48 -7.67 -14.11
N GLN A 325 -14.47 -7.62 -15.44
CA GLN A 325 -13.76 -8.61 -16.27
C GLN A 325 -12.26 -8.61 -16.00
N ASN A 326 -11.68 -7.42 -15.81
CA ASN A 326 -10.29 -7.26 -15.41
C ASN A 326 -10.14 -6.08 -14.44
N PHE A 327 -9.24 -6.21 -13.48
CA PHE A 327 -8.89 -5.17 -12.51
C PHE A 327 -7.36 -5.01 -12.48
N TYR A 328 -6.85 -4.02 -13.20
CA TYR A 328 -5.44 -3.67 -13.23
C TYR A 328 -5.18 -2.51 -12.29
N TYR A 329 -4.11 -2.57 -11.50
CA TYR A 329 -3.76 -1.47 -10.59
C TYR A 329 -2.26 -1.26 -10.41
N GLU A 330 -1.89 -0.04 -10.01
CA GLU A 330 -0.54 0.37 -9.61
C GLU A 330 -0.60 1.18 -8.31
N LYS A 331 0.22 0.80 -7.32
CA LYS A 331 0.31 1.45 -6.00
C LYS A 331 1.52 2.37 -5.95
N PHE A 332 1.30 3.68 -5.78
CA PHE A 332 2.37 4.64 -5.52
C PHE A 332 2.71 4.71 -4.03
N ALA A 333 3.66 3.87 -3.60
CA ALA A 333 4.29 3.99 -2.29
C ALA A 333 5.19 5.23 -2.25
N LEU A 334 4.98 6.11 -1.27
CA LEU A 334 5.90 7.22 -1.01
C LEU A 334 7.22 6.65 -0.47
N ALA A 335 8.31 6.82 -1.23
CA ALA A 335 9.64 6.47 -0.76
C ALA A 335 10.04 7.41 0.39
N LEU A 336 9.84 6.95 1.63
CA LEU A 336 10.15 7.68 2.85
C LEU A 336 11.61 8.16 2.85
N VAL A 337 11.79 9.39 3.30
CA VAL A 337 13.11 9.99 3.54
C VAL A 337 13.45 9.75 5.01
N PRO A 338 14.63 9.21 5.35
CA PRO A 338 15.08 9.21 6.74
C PRO A 338 15.29 10.67 7.18
N ASP A 339 14.83 11.00 8.38
CA ASP A 339 14.83 12.35 8.98
C ASP A 339 13.84 13.38 8.39
N ALA A 340 12.55 13.13 8.60
CA ALA A 340 11.54 14.19 8.75
C ALA A 340 10.55 13.79 9.85
N GLU A 341 10.36 14.63 10.87
CA GLU A 341 9.29 14.45 11.87
C GLU A 341 7.92 14.58 11.16
N PRO A 342 7.00 13.61 11.33
CA PRO A 342 5.71 13.66 10.65
C PRO A 342 4.78 14.67 11.33
N ALA A 343 4.24 15.61 10.55
CA ALA A 343 3.05 16.35 10.93
C ALA A 343 1.81 15.44 10.83
N GLU A 344 0.89 15.59 11.79
CA GLU A 344 -0.36 14.83 11.83
C GLU A 344 -1.27 15.11 10.61
N ALA A 345 -1.89 14.05 10.07
CA ALA A 345 -3.35 13.88 9.91
C ALA A 345 -3.64 12.49 9.26
N PRO A 346 -4.89 12.07 8.96
CA PRO A 346 -5.62 11.16 9.84
C PRO A 346 -6.15 9.88 9.13
N ALA A 347 -6.33 8.77 9.87
CA ALA A 347 -7.18 7.66 9.40
C ALA A 347 -7.62 6.69 10.52
N ALA A 348 -8.89 6.28 10.42
CA ALA A 348 -9.35 4.90 10.61
C ALA A 348 -9.93 4.43 9.25
N PRO A 349 -10.29 3.15 8.98
CA PRO A 349 -10.34 1.98 9.88
C PRO A 349 -9.84 0.61 9.30
N ALA A 350 -9.68 -0.35 10.21
CA ALA A 350 -9.92 -1.82 10.10
C ALA A 350 -9.26 -2.71 9.01
N ALA A 351 -8.94 -3.94 9.46
CA ALA A 351 -8.27 -5.03 8.75
C ALA A 351 -9.12 -6.33 8.67
N PRO A 352 -8.75 -7.30 7.80
CA PRO A 352 -9.00 -8.75 7.90
C PRO A 352 -7.70 -9.49 8.33
N ALA A 353 -7.55 -10.82 8.40
CA ALA A 353 -8.36 -11.96 8.87
C ALA A 353 -7.42 -13.20 8.92
N ALA A 354 -7.72 -14.30 9.65
CA ALA A 354 -6.97 -15.57 9.55
C ALA A 354 -7.72 -16.81 10.06
N ALA A 355 -7.25 -18.02 9.71
CA ALA A 355 -8.08 -19.22 9.51
C ALA A 355 -7.92 -20.42 10.50
N THR A 356 -8.70 -21.48 10.17
CA THR A 356 -9.07 -22.75 10.85
C THR A 356 -7.92 -23.72 11.19
N PRO A 357 -8.09 -24.65 12.18
CA PRO A 357 -8.52 -26.06 11.89
C PRO A 357 -9.30 -26.78 13.05
N ALA A 358 -10.09 -27.86 12.89
CA ALA A 358 -10.60 -28.66 11.76
C ALA A 358 -11.75 -29.64 12.22
N ALA A 359 -12.31 -30.45 11.30
CA ALA A 359 -13.58 -31.20 11.46
C ALA A 359 -13.59 -32.41 12.45
N PRO A 360 -14.74 -32.70 13.13
CA PRO A 360 -15.82 -33.45 12.47
C PRO A 360 -17.28 -32.99 12.74
N SER A 361 -18.11 -33.10 11.69
CA SER A 361 -19.59 -33.18 11.67
C SER A 361 -20.45 -32.02 12.24
N TYR A 362 -21.00 -31.26 11.28
CA TYR A 362 -22.25 -30.48 11.30
C TYR A 362 -22.31 -29.13 12.04
N GLU A 363 -23.12 -28.25 11.42
CA GLU A 363 -23.38 -26.82 11.68
C GLU A 363 -22.21 -25.87 11.36
N ILE A 364 -22.53 -24.82 10.60
CA ILE A 364 -21.60 -23.79 10.15
C ILE A 364 -21.57 -22.73 11.25
N GLY A 365 -20.43 -22.59 11.93
CA GLY A 365 -20.13 -21.50 12.84
C GLY A 365 -18.83 -20.84 12.42
N GLU A 366 -18.81 -19.51 12.41
CA GLU A 366 -17.62 -18.70 12.17
C GLU A 366 -16.76 -18.68 13.44
N GLU A 367 -15.49 -19.09 13.35
CA GLU A 367 -14.50 -18.84 14.40
C GLU A 367 -13.66 -17.62 14.01
N HIS A 368 -14.00 -16.47 14.56
CA HIS A 368 -13.08 -15.34 14.64
C HIS A 368 -12.01 -15.64 15.70
N ALA A 369 -10.75 -15.23 15.46
CA ALA A 369 -9.75 -15.20 16.52
C ALA A 369 -10.29 -14.38 17.72
N SER A 370 -10.18 -14.94 18.93
CA SER A 370 -10.64 -14.22 20.12
C SER A 370 -9.60 -13.19 20.53
N PHE A 371 -10.07 -11.97 20.84
CA PHE A 371 -9.25 -10.84 21.35
C PHE A 371 -8.31 -11.23 22.51
N GLU A 372 -8.57 -12.33 23.21
CA GLU A 372 -7.70 -12.89 24.25
C GLU A 372 -6.29 -13.22 23.71
N ALA A 373 -6.18 -13.63 22.44
CA ALA A 373 -4.92 -14.01 21.79
C ALA A 373 -4.01 -12.81 21.51
N GLU A 374 -4.55 -11.70 20.98
CA GLU A 374 -3.80 -10.48 20.70
C GLU A 374 -3.37 -9.79 22.00
N PHE A 375 -4.22 -9.84 23.05
CA PHE A 375 -3.85 -9.37 24.39
C PHE A 375 -2.72 -10.23 24.99
N ASP A 376 -2.76 -11.56 24.86
CA ASP A 376 -1.66 -12.42 25.32
C ASP A 376 -0.35 -12.22 24.53
N ALA A 377 -0.45 -12.01 23.22
CA ALA A 377 0.71 -11.66 22.40
C ALA A 377 1.33 -10.32 22.84
N ARG A 378 0.50 -9.32 23.14
CA ARG A 378 0.92 -8.02 23.67
C ARG A 378 1.59 -8.16 25.04
N MET A 379 0.96 -8.89 25.96
CA MET A 379 1.54 -9.18 27.28
C MET A 379 2.92 -9.87 27.13
N ALA A 380 3.05 -10.85 26.24
CA ALA A 380 4.33 -11.53 26.02
C ALA A 380 5.43 -10.58 25.52
N LEU A 381 5.10 -9.67 24.61
CA LEU A 381 6.02 -8.63 24.13
C LEU A 381 6.37 -7.64 25.25
N GLU A 382 5.40 -7.17 26.03
CA GLU A 382 5.61 -6.23 27.15
C GLU A 382 6.51 -6.83 28.24
N LEU A 383 6.27 -8.09 28.63
CA LEU A 383 7.11 -8.82 29.58
C LEU A 383 8.56 -9.00 29.09
N ALA A 384 8.78 -9.07 27.77
CA ALA A 384 10.12 -9.08 27.18
C ALA A 384 10.76 -7.68 27.16
N VAL A 385 9.97 -6.64 26.87
CA VAL A 385 10.44 -5.25 26.85
C VAL A 385 10.79 -4.73 28.24
N VAL A 386 10.14 -5.20 29.31
CA VAL A 386 10.57 -4.92 30.70
C VAL A 386 12.03 -5.32 30.93
N GLU A 387 12.45 -6.51 30.50
CA GLU A 387 13.84 -6.97 30.63
C GLU A 387 14.82 -6.12 29.79
N LEU A 388 14.35 -5.53 28.69
CA LEU A 388 15.15 -4.65 27.85
C LEU A 388 15.24 -3.21 28.36
N THR A 389 14.28 -2.72 29.14
CA THR A 389 14.16 -1.30 29.55
C THR A 389 14.44 -1.06 31.04
N MET A 390 14.32 -2.07 31.90
CA MET A 390 14.45 -1.89 33.35
C MET A 390 15.81 -1.30 33.73
N GLY A 391 15.80 -0.26 34.57
CA GLY A 391 16.99 0.45 35.00
C GLY A 391 17.71 1.28 33.92
N LYS A 392 17.15 1.37 32.71
CA LYS A 392 17.71 2.16 31.59
C LYS A 392 16.93 3.43 31.26
N LEU A 393 15.69 3.56 31.74
CA LEU A 393 14.89 4.77 31.59
C LEU A 393 15.52 5.94 32.37
N THR A 394 15.57 7.11 31.76
CA THR A 394 15.95 8.36 32.42
C THR A 394 14.86 8.88 33.37
N GLU A 395 15.20 9.79 34.27
CA GLU A 395 14.22 10.46 35.16
C GLU A 395 13.11 11.18 34.38
N GLY A 396 13.46 11.80 33.24
CA GLY A 396 12.47 12.42 32.33
C GLY A 396 11.53 11.40 31.70
N GLN A 397 12.07 10.27 31.22
CA GLN A 397 11.29 9.16 30.67
C GLN A 397 10.37 8.49 31.71
N LEU A 398 10.83 8.32 32.95
CA LEU A 398 9.97 7.84 34.04
C LEU A 398 8.84 8.83 34.36
N GLY A 399 9.11 10.14 34.28
CA GLY A 399 8.10 11.19 34.39
C GLY A 399 7.07 11.14 33.26
N GLU A 400 7.51 10.97 32.01
CA GLU A 400 6.65 10.81 30.84
C GLU A 400 5.76 9.56 30.94
N PHE A 401 6.34 8.41 31.30
CA PHE A 401 5.63 7.15 31.49
C PHE A 401 4.52 7.28 32.56
N LYS A 402 4.80 8.01 33.63
CA LYS A 402 3.82 8.33 34.68
C LYS A 402 2.70 9.25 34.19
N VAL A 403 3.03 10.28 33.42
CA VAL A 403 2.02 11.18 32.83
C VAL A 403 1.08 10.42 31.91
N LEU A 404 1.58 9.45 31.13
CA LEU A 404 0.75 8.61 30.26
C LEU A 404 -0.23 7.74 31.07
N ALA A 405 0.22 7.09 32.16
CA ALA A 405 -0.66 6.37 33.07
C ALA A 405 -1.74 7.28 33.71
N GLU A 406 -1.35 8.47 34.15
CA GLU A 406 -2.27 9.47 34.71
C GLU A 406 -3.22 10.08 33.67
N LEU A 407 -2.89 10.04 32.37
CA LEU A 407 -3.79 10.46 31.29
C LEU A 407 -4.82 9.37 31.00
N ALA A 408 -4.41 8.10 30.90
CA ALA A 408 -5.32 6.97 30.76
C ALA A 408 -6.34 6.93 31.91
N GLY A 409 -5.88 7.01 33.17
CA GLY A 409 -6.76 7.02 34.34
C GLY A 409 -7.78 8.18 34.40
N LYS A 410 -7.47 9.35 33.82
CA LYS A 410 -8.42 10.50 33.78
C LYS A 410 -9.63 10.28 32.89
N THR A 411 -9.56 9.33 31.97
CA THR A 411 -10.68 8.97 31.09
C THR A 411 -11.65 7.97 31.74
N LEU A 412 -11.41 7.59 33.01
CA LEU A 412 -12.18 6.63 33.79
C LEU A 412 -12.82 7.28 35.05
N ASP A 413 -13.95 6.74 35.50
CA ASP A 413 -14.64 7.09 36.76
C ASP A 413 -14.99 5.79 37.51
N GLY A 414 -13.97 5.23 38.19
CA GLY A 414 -14.04 3.90 38.79
C GLY A 414 -14.23 2.83 37.71
N GLU A 415 -15.24 1.97 37.86
CA GLU A 415 -15.58 0.91 36.91
C GLU A 415 -16.27 1.41 35.61
N LYS A 416 -15.99 2.65 35.16
CA LYS A 416 -16.65 3.24 33.99
C LYS A 416 -15.73 4.08 33.12
N PHE A 417 -15.99 4.07 31.81
CA PHE A 417 -15.44 5.05 30.89
C PHE A 417 -16.16 6.40 31.03
N VAL A 418 -15.39 7.47 31.23
CA VAL A 418 -15.81 8.85 30.96
C VAL A 418 -15.73 9.12 29.44
N ASN A 419 -14.69 8.60 28.79
CA ASN A 419 -14.52 8.63 27.33
C ASN A 419 -13.74 7.39 26.86
N ALA A 420 -14.41 6.40 26.26
CA ALA A 420 -13.80 5.13 25.85
C ALA A 420 -12.86 5.26 24.64
N GLU A 421 -13.10 6.23 23.75
CA GLU A 421 -12.25 6.51 22.59
C GLU A 421 -10.91 7.13 23.06
N GLU A 422 -10.99 8.14 23.92
CA GLU A 422 -9.81 8.78 24.53
C GLU A 422 -9.06 7.84 25.47
N PHE A 423 -9.77 6.96 26.21
CA PHE A 423 -9.12 5.88 26.96
C PHE A 423 -8.31 4.98 26.03
N THR A 424 -8.87 4.55 24.90
CA THR A 424 -8.18 3.63 23.98
C THR A 424 -6.88 4.24 23.44
N VAL A 425 -6.90 5.53 23.06
CA VAL A 425 -5.71 6.26 22.59
C VAL A 425 -4.68 6.46 23.69
N THR A 426 -5.09 6.89 24.89
CA THR A 426 -4.17 7.15 26.00
C THR A 426 -3.59 5.87 26.61
N ASN A 427 -4.37 4.79 26.63
CA ASN A 427 -3.92 3.44 26.99
C ASN A 427 -2.90 2.90 25.99
N ASP A 428 -3.12 3.04 24.68
CA ASP A 428 -2.12 2.61 23.70
C ASP A 428 -0.79 3.36 23.88
N ALA A 429 -0.84 4.70 23.98
CA ALA A 429 0.34 5.52 24.19
C ALA A 429 1.13 5.13 25.45
N PHE A 430 0.44 4.76 26.54
CA PHE A 430 1.09 4.28 27.77
C PHE A 430 1.87 2.97 27.56
N HIS A 431 1.34 2.02 26.80
CA HIS A 431 2.03 0.74 26.57
C HIS A 431 3.09 0.83 25.47
N GLU A 432 2.80 1.53 24.36
CA GLU A 432 3.74 1.77 23.26
C GLU A 432 5.01 2.51 23.74
N PHE A 433 4.91 3.35 24.78
CA PHE A 433 6.04 4.05 25.40
C PHE A 433 7.20 3.12 25.72
N LEU A 434 6.95 1.95 26.31
CA LEU A 434 8.01 1.02 26.68
C LEU A 434 8.72 0.46 25.45
N PHE A 435 8.01 0.21 24.35
CA PHE A 435 8.58 -0.25 23.08
C PHE A 435 9.44 0.84 22.43
N LYS A 436 8.95 2.09 22.39
CA LYS A 436 9.73 3.26 21.97
C LYS A 436 11.01 3.41 22.79
N ALA A 437 10.93 3.21 24.11
CA ALA A 437 12.06 3.31 25.01
C ALA A 437 13.14 2.21 24.84
N VAL A 438 12.85 1.09 24.15
CA VAL A 438 13.88 0.11 23.76
C VAL A 438 14.81 0.69 22.68
N GLY A 439 14.30 1.56 21.80
CA GLY A 439 15.02 2.00 20.60
C GLY A 439 15.23 0.88 19.56
N ASN A 440 14.38 -0.15 19.56
CA ASN A 440 14.41 -1.25 18.59
C ASN A 440 13.15 -1.21 17.73
N GLU A 441 13.29 -0.71 16.50
CA GLU A 441 12.16 -0.52 15.58
C GLU A 441 11.43 -1.84 15.27
N HIS A 442 12.12 -2.97 15.18
CA HIS A 442 11.46 -4.26 14.92
C HIS A 442 10.53 -4.69 16.07
N LEU A 443 10.88 -4.38 17.33
CA LEU A 443 10.00 -4.66 18.48
C LEU A 443 8.83 -3.68 18.55
N LEU A 444 9.04 -2.40 18.19
CA LEU A 444 7.98 -1.41 18.10
C LEU A 444 6.97 -1.77 16.99
N GLN A 445 7.45 -2.19 15.82
CA GLN A 445 6.61 -2.66 14.73
C GLN A 445 5.91 -4.00 15.07
N ALA A 446 6.56 -4.89 15.83
CA ALA A 446 5.90 -6.10 16.33
C ALA A 446 4.74 -5.79 17.30
N TYR A 447 4.88 -4.79 18.18
CA TYR A 447 3.79 -4.30 19.02
C TYR A 447 2.64 -3.72 18.18
N ARG A 448 2.95 -2.80 17.25
CA ARG A 448 1.96 -2.13 16.41
C ARG A 448 1.14 -3.09 15.53
N ARG A 449 1.72 -4.22 15.13
CA ARG A 449 1.03 -5.28 14.37
C ARG A 449 -0.04 -6.05 15.14
N LEU A 450 -0.11 -5.94 16.46
CA LEU A 450 -1.12 -6.63 17.27
C LEU A 450 -2.50 -5.95 17.27
N ASP A 451 -2.58 -4.72 16.71
CA ASP A 451 -3.79 -3.90 16.51
C ASP A 451 -4.81 -3.87 17.69
N VAL A 452 -4.30 -4.06 18.91
CA VAL A 452 -5.07 -3.99 20.16
C VAL A 452 -5.85 -2.68 20.30
N PRO A 453 -5.35 -1.50 19.86
CA PRO A 453 -6.14 -0.28 19.86
C PRO A 453 -7.38 -0.34 18.97
N ALA A 454 -7.31 -0.92 17.75
CA ALA A 454 -8.50 -1.05 16.91
C ALA A 454 -9.49 -2.08 17.46
N LEU A 455 -9.00 -3.18 18.04
CA LEU A 455 -9.84 -4.16 18.74
C LEU A 455 -10.61 -3.48 19.89
N MET A 456 -9.92 -2.71 20.74
CA MET A 456 -10.54 -1.91 21.81
C MET A 456 -11.54 -0.88 21.26
N ALA A 457 -11.19 -0.12 20.23
CA ALA A 457 -12.05 0.91 19.62
C ALA A 457 -13.28 0.34 18.88
N ASN A 458 -13.26 -0.94 18.52
CA ASN A 458 -14.41 -1.66 17.97
C ASN A 458 -15.32 -2.21 19.07
N VAL A 459 -14.75 -2.82 20.11
CA VAL A 459 -15.51 -3.50 21.18
C VAL A 459 -16.06 -2.54 22.25
N LEU A 460 -15.30 -1.51 22.64
CA LEU A 460 -15.67 -0.60 23.73
C LEU A 460 -16.58 0.56 23.30
N ARG A 461 -16.89 0.68 22.00
CA ARG A 461 -17.56 1.85 21.39
C ARG A 461 -18.95 2.16 21.95
N GLN A 462 -19.66 1.16 22.48
CA GLN A 462 -21.02 1.30 23.02
C GLN A 462 -21.08 1.01 24.53
N GLU A 463 -19.94 0.79 25.17
CA GLU A 463 -19.86 0.17 26.48
C GLU A 463 -19.47 1.16 27.58
N HIS A 464 -20.02 0.92 28.77
CA HIS A 464 -19.94 1.86 29.89
C HIS A 464 -19.18 1.32 31.09
N TRP A 465 -18.68 0.08 31.03
CA TRP A 465 -18.02 -0.60 32.13
C TRP A 465 -16.56 -0.96 31.79
N ILE A 466 -15.68 -0.77 32.76
CA ILE A 466 -14.29 -1.22 32.76
C ILE A 466 -13.99 -1.88 34.11
N ASP A 467 -13.08 -2.85 34.13
CA ASP A 467 -12.56 -3.37 35.39
C ASP A 467 -11.83 -2.26 36.16
N GLY A 468 -12.33 -1.94 37.36
CA GLY A 468 -11.85 -0.85 38.20
C GLY A 468 -10.45 -1.04 38.81
N ALA A 469 -9.70 -2.06 38.40
CA ALA A 469 -8.28 -2.22 38.71
C ALA A 469 -7.34 -1.66 37.62
N VAL A 470 -7.83 -1.37 36.41
CA VAL A 470 -6.98 -1.05 35.24
C VAL A 470 -6.12 0.21 35.43
N ASP A 471 -6.65 1.26 36.06
CA ASP A 471 -5.91 2.49 36.37
C ASP A 471 -4.82 2.26 37.44
N ALA A 472 -5.15 1.47 38.46
CA ALA A 472 -4.25 1.07 39.52
C ALA A 472 -3.11 0.18 38.98
N ASP A 473 -3.37 -0.66 37.99
CA ASP A 473 -2.37 -1.49 37.33
C ASP A 473 -1.37 -0.66 36.51
N HIS A 474 -1.83 0.31 35.70
CA HIS A 474 -0.95 1.23 34.97
C HIS A 474 0.01 1.95 35.92
N LEU A 475 -0.53 2.52 37.01
CA LEU A 475 0.28 3.12 38.06
C LEU A 475 1.17 2.09 38.77
N GLY A 476 0.72 0.84 38.94
CA GLY A 476 1.49 -0.27 39.47
C GLY A 476 2.74 -0.59 38.64
N ILE A 477 2.60 -0.62 37.32
CA ILE A 477 3.70 -0.81 36.35
C ILE A 477 4.71 0.35 36.49
N VAL A 478 4.25 1.60 36.44
CA VAL A 478 5.13 2.79 36.62
C VAL A 478 5.87 2.74 37.96
N ASN A 479 5.17 2.46 39.06
CA ASN A 479 5.76 2.33 40.40
C ASN A 479 6.82 1.21 40.47
N ALA A 480 6.67 0.14 39.69
CA ALA A 480 7.66 -0.94 39.62
C ALA A 480 8.92 -0.51 38.86
N PHE A 481 8.77 0.27 37.77
CA PHE A 481 9.89 0.90 37.06
C PHE A 481 10.62 1.96 37.92
N GLU A 482 9.89 2.82 38.64
CA GLU A 482 10.47 3.77 39.60
C GLU A 482 11.32 3.07 40.69
N LYS A 483 10.91 1.87 41.13
CA LYS A 483 11.60 1.06 42.14
C LYS A 483 12.62 0.08 41.57
N GLN A 484 12.73 -0.02 40.26
CA GLN A 484 13.55 -1.01 39.52
C GLN A 484 13.23 -2.48 39.86
N ASP A 485 11.95 -2.78 40.14
CA ASP A 485 11.48 -4.12 40.53
C ASP A 485 10.83 -4.86 39.34
N ILE A 486 11.62 -5.71 38.67
CA ILE A 486 11.16 -6.55 37.55
C ILE A 486 10.05 -7.52 37.97
N ALA A 487 10.07 -8.04 39.20
CA ALA A 487 9.06 -8.99 39.65
C ALA A 487 7.71 -8.30 39.86
N ALA A 488 7.71 -7.09 40.44
CA ALA A 488 6.52 -6.25 40.54
C ALA A 488 6.01 -5.82 39.16
N ALA A 489 6.90 -5.41 38.25
CA ALA A 489 6.52 -4.98 36.89
C ALA A 489 5.83 -6.10 36.10
N ARG A 490 6.40 -7.32 36.13
CA ARG A 490 5.78 -8.52 35.53
C ARG A 490 4.42 -8.83 36.13
N THR A 491 4.30 -8.77 37.46
CA THR A 491 3.04 -9.06 38.17
C THR A 491 1.95 -8.07 37.76
N ALA A 492 2.29 -6.78 37.67
CA ALA A 492 1.34 -5.73 37.28
C ALA A 492 0.93 -5.83 35.81
N ILE A 493 1.85 -6.13 34.88
CA ILE A 493 1.54 -6.35 33.45
C ILE A 493 0.61 -7.56 33.28
N THR A 494 0.87 -8.67 33.97
CA THR A 494 -0.01 -9.85 33.89
C THR A 494 -1.38 -9.60 34.54
N ALA A 495 -1.45 -8.84 35.64
CA ALA A 495 -2.73 -8.44 36.22
C ALA A 495 -3.53 -7.54 35.26
N HIS A 496 -2.89 -6.52 34.69
CA HIS A 496 -3.48 -5.62 33.70
C HIS A 496 -4.06 -6.39 32.51
N ASN A 497 -3.32 -7.35 31.96
CA ASN A 497 -3.77 -8.19 30.84
C ASN A 497 -5.11 -8.89 31.15
N GLU A 498 -5.24 -9.47 32.34
CA GLU A 498 -6.45 -10.19 32.75
C GLU A 498 -7.63 -9.24 33.01
N HIS A 499 -7.41 -8.08 33.66
CA HIS A 499 -8.47 -7.07 33.85
C HIS A 499 -8.91 -6.41 32.53
N ALA A 500 -7.99 -6.21 31.58
CA ALA A 500 -8.30 -5.69 30.26
C ALA A 500 -9.08 -6.72 29.41
N LYS A 501 -8.68 -8.01 29.42
CA LYS A 501 -9.49 -9.09 28.83
C LYS A 501 -10.87 -9.20 29.48
N ALA A 502 -10.99 -9.08 30.80
CA ALA A 502 -12.27 -9.11 31.50
C ALA A 502 -13.19 -7.96 31.05
N THR A 503 -12.63 -6.76 30.85
CA THR A 503 -13.30 -5.59 30.26
C THR A 503 -13.80 -5.90 28.84
N MET A 504 -12.92 -6.38 27.96
CA MET A 504 -13.28 -6.75 26.57
C MET A 504 -14.34 -7.86 26.51
N ALA A 505 -14.25 -8.86 27.40
CA ALA A 505 -15.19 -9.98 27.49
C ALA A 505 -16.56 -9.57 28.08
N ALA A 506 -16.62 -8.53 28.91
CA ALA A 506 -17.88 -7.96 29.39
C ALA A 506 -18.55 -7.16 28.27
N ALA A 507 -17.79 -6.30 27.60
CA ALA A 507 -18.21 -5.47 26.47
C ALA A 507 -18.78 -6.32 25.31
N ALA A 508 -18.04 -7.33 24.85
CA ALA A 508 -18.48 -8.22 23.77
C ALA A 508 -19.79 -8.98 24.07
N LYS A 509 -20.11 -9.23 25.35
CA LYS A 509 -21.36 -9.89 25.78
C LYS A 509 -22.55 -8.94 25.88
N ALA A 510 -22.31 -7.64 25.97
CA ALA A 510 -23.36 -6.64 26.05
C ALA A 510 -23.80 -6.17 24.65
N GLY A 511 -22.87 -6.01 23.70
CA GLY A 511 -23.17 -5.75 22.29
C GLY A 511 -23.86 -6.91 21.52
N ALA A 512 -23.96 -8.10 22.12
CA ALA A 512 -24.61 -9.29 21.54
C ALA A 512 -26.08 -9.49 21.99
N LYS A 513 -26.73 -8.45 22.53
CA LYS A 513 -28.12 -8.46 23.04
C LYS A 513 -28.99 -7.38 22.43
#